data_AF-A0A3N1ZQQ5-F1
#
_entry.id   AF-A0A3N1ZQQ5-F1
#
_cell.length_a   1.000
_cell.length_b   1.000
_cell.length_c   1.000
_cell.angle_alpha   90.00
_cell.angle_beta   90.00
_cell.angle_gamma   90.00
#
_symmetry.space_group_name_H-M   'P 1'
#
loop_
_entity.id
_entity.type
_entity.pdbx_description
1 polymer ?
#
loop_
_entity_poly.entity_id
_entity_poly.type
_entity_poly.pdbx_seq_one_letter_code
_entity_poly.pdbx_strand_id
1 'polypeptide(L)' 'MADNVHFKFESVARAREAMVAAMERDLSAVVEESDGTALVRVPRAQLLEAEVLLMRHGGHRVQDDEAQG' A
#
# COMPACT_ATOMS: atom_id res chain seq x y z
N MET A 1 -16.67 -4.56 -7.48
CA MET A 1 -15.22 -4.24 -7.33
C MET A 1 -15.03 -3.65 -5.95
N ALA A 2 -13.97 -4.04 -5.22
CA ALA A 2 -13.64 -3.41 -3.94
C ALA A 2 -13.00 -2.04 -4.20
N ASP A 3 -13.51 -1.00 -3.55
CA ASP A 3 -12.98 0.36 -3.60
C ASP A 3 -11.68 0.42 -2.79
N ASN A 4 -10.54 0.39 -3.49
CA ASN A 4 -9.20 0.34 -2.91
C ASN A 4 -8.43 1.63 -3.18
N VAL A 5 -7.50 1.94 -2.29
CA VAL A 5 -6.50 3.00 -2.43
C VAL A 5 -5.12 2.34 -2.53
N HIS A 6 -4.25 2.93 -3.35
CA HIS A 6 -2.95 2.38 -3.70
C HIS A 6 -1.80 3.14 -3.05
N PHE A 7 -0.77 2.42 -2.61
CA PHE A 7 0.47 2.93 -2.05
C PHE A 7 1.68 2.30 -2.74
N LYS A 8 2.55 3.10 -3.33
CA LYS A 8 3.78 2.64 -3.98
C LYS A 8 4.95 2.62 -2.99
N PHE A 9 5.76 1.58 -3.06
CA PHE A 9 6.98 1.38 -2.30
C PHE A 9 8.14 1.14 -3.27
N GLU A 10 9.27 1.79 -3.03
CA GLU A 10 10.50 1.60 -3.81
C GLU A 10 11.23 0.29 -3.46
N SER A 11 10.77 -0.41 -2.42
CA SER A 11 11.35 -1.67 -1.97
C SER A 11 10.25 -2.67 -1.64
N VAL A 12 10.32 -3.84 -2.28
CA VAL A 12 9.47 -5.00 -1.98
C VAL A 12 9.55 -5.41 -0.51
N ALA A 13 10.75 -5.38 0.08
CA ALA A 13 10.95 -5.72 1.49
C ALA A 13 10.17 -4.77 2.41
N ARG A 14 10.23 -3.46 2.14
CA ARG A 14 9.46 -2.45 2.90
C ARG A 14 7.96 -2.61 2.74
N ALA A 15 7.48 -2.91 1.54
CA ALA A 15 6.06 -3.17 1.31
C ALA A 15 5.57 -4.41 2.06
N ARG A 16 6.38 -5.47 2.13
CA ARG A 16 6.06 -6.68 2.90
C ARG A 16 6.05 -6.42 4.40
N GLU A 17 7.03 -5.69 4.93
CA GLU A 17 7.04 -5.24 6.34
C GLU A 17 5.77 -4.44 6.66
N ALA A 18 5.40 -3.50 5.79
CA ALA A 18 4.20 -2.69 5.94
C ALA A 18 2.91 -3.52 5.91
N MET A 19 2.84 -4.54 5.04
CA MET A 19 1.70 -5.47 4.98
C MET A 19 1.57 -6.27 6.26
N VAL A 20 2.66 -6.82 6.79
CA VAL A 20 2.62 -7.57 8.06
C VAL A 20 2.14 -6.67 9.19
N ALA A 21 2.68 -5.46 9.30
CA ALA A 21 2.22 -4.49 10.29
C ALA A 21 0.74 -4.09 10.11
N ALA A 22 0.22 -4.09 8.87
CA ALA A 22 -1.18 -3.81 8.59
C ALA A 22 -2.07 -4.98 9.05
N MET A 23 -1.66 -6.22 8.78
CA MET A 23 -2.36 -7.42 9.23
C MET A 23 -2.41 -7.54 10.75
N GLU A 24 -1.34 -7.17 11.46
CA GLU A 24 -1.31 -7.12 12.94
C GLU A 24 -2.33 -6.13 13.54
N ARG A 25 -2.87 -5.22 12.72
CA ARG A 25 -3.89 -4.23 13.10
C ARG A 25 -5.25 -4.53 12.49
N ASP A 26 -5.47 -5.76 12.03
CA ASP A 26 -6.70 -6.19 11.34
C ASP A 26 -7.04 -5.37 10.08
N LEU A 27 -6.02 -4.76 9.44
CA LEU A 27 -6.17 -4.04 8.19
C LEU A 27 -5.99 -4.99 7.00
N SER A 28 -6.88 -4.85 6.02
CA SER A 28 -6.80 -5.56 4.76
C SER A 28 -5.80 -4.83 3.85
N ALA A 29 -4.66 -5.48 3.61
CA ALA A 29 -3.63 -4.98 2.71
C ALA A 29 -3.18 -6.10 1.76
N VAL A 30 -3.11 -5.79 0.47
CA VAL A 30 -2.62 -6.72 -0.56
C VAL A 30 -1.40 -6.11 -1.23
N VAL A 31 -0.31 -6.86 -1.31
CA VAL A 31 0.93 -6.42 -1.99
C VAL A 31 0.98 -7.01 -3.39
N GLU A 32 1.29 -6.17 -4.36
CA GLU A 32 1.64 -6.54 -5.73
C GLU A 32 3.06 -6.10 -6.02
N GLU A 33 3.91 -7.03 -6.44
CA GLU A 33 5.33 -6.78 -6.68
C GLU A 33 5.56 -6.56 -8.17
N SER A 34 6.36 -5.55 -8.53
CA SER A 34 6.72 -5.24 -9.92
C SER A 34 8.12 -4.66 -9.98
N ASP A 35 9.04 -5.37 -10.65
CA ASP A 35 10.38 -4.90 -11.01
C ASP A 35 11.14 -4.16 -9.89
N GLY A 36 11.26 -4.79 -8.72
CA GLY A 36 11.99 -4.26 -7.55
C GLY A 36 11.20 -3.24 -6.71
N THR A 37 10.05 -2.79 -7.21
CA THR A 37 9.08 -1.97 -6.48
C THR A 37 7.86 -2.79 -6.07
N ALA A 38 7.00 -2.21 -5.25
CA ALA A 38 5.74 -2.84 -4.85
C ALA A 38 4.61 -1.83 -4.72
N LEU A 39 3.39 -2.31 -4.96
CA LEU A 39 2.14 -1.59 -4.75
C LEU A 39 1.38 -2.29 -3.63
N VAL A 40 0.94 -1.52 -2.64
CA VAL A 40 0.07 -2.00 -1.57
C VAL A 40 -1.32 -1.42 -1.77
N ARG A 41 -2.32 -2.29 -1.80
CA ARG A 41 -3.73 -1.94 -2.00
C ARG A 41 -4.47 -2.13 -0.70
N VAL A 42 -5.21 -1.12 -0.27
CA VAL A 42 -6.01 -1.14 0.96
C VAL A 42 -7.44 -0.66 0.69
N PRO A 43 -8.48 -1.23 1.32
CA PRO A 43 -9.84 -0.74 1.17
C PRO A 43 -9.94 0.72 1.60
N ARG A 44 -10.67 1.54 0.84
CA ARG A 44 -10.88 2.96 1.16
C ARG A 44 -11.53 3.17 2.53
N ALA A 45 -12.35 2.21 2.97
CA ALA A 45 -12.94 2.20 4.32
C ALA A 45 -11.89 2.17 5.46
N GLN A 46 -10.69 1.67 5.19
CA GLN A 46 -9.59 1.53 6.17
C GLN A 46 -8.46 2.55 5.93
N LEU A 47 -8.68 3.51 5.02
CA LEU A 47 -7.63 4.41 4.55
C LEU A 47 -6.95 5.18 5.68
N LEU A 48 -7.70 5.77 6.61
CA LEU A 48 -7.12 6.62 7.66
C LEU A 48 -6.09 5.88 8.53
N GLU A 49 -6.39 4.62 8.85
CA GLU A 49 -5.51 3.81 9.68
C GLU A 49 -4.34 3.23 8.88
N ALA A 50 -4.62 2.78 7.66
CA ALA A 50 -3.61 2.24 6.75
C ALA A 50 -2.63 3.32 6.28
N GLU A 51 -3.08 4.53 5.95
CA GLU A 51 -2.25 5.60 5.40
C GLU A 51 -1.11 5.97 6.34
N VAL A 52 -1.41 6.20 7.63
CA VAL A 52 -0.38 6.51 8.63
C VAL A 52 0.63 5.37 8.77
N LEU A 53 0.16 4.13 8.74
CA LEU A 53 1.02 2.97 8.90
C LEU A 53 1.91 2.76 7.66
N LEU A 54 1.33 2.79 6.46
CA LEU A 54 2.03 2.55 5.20
C LEU A 54 3.04 3.66 4.92
N MET A 55 2.71 4.93 5.19
CA MET A 55 3.65 6.04 5.04
C MET A 55 4.83 5.94 6.00
N ARG A 56 4.64 5.45 7.24
CA ARG A 56 5.76 5.20 8.18
C ARG A 56 6.75 4.15 7.68
N HIS A 57 6.30 3.23 6.82
CA HIS A 57 7.14 2.21 6.20
C HIS A 57 7.69 2.64 4.83
N GLY A 58 7.49 3.91 4.43
CA GLY A 58 7.98 4.46 3.15
C GLY A 58 7.02 4.29 1.96
N GLY A 59 5.75 3.99 2.22
CA GLY A 59 4.72 3.93 1.19
C GLY A 59 4.23 5.33 0.82
N HIS A 60 4.09 5.59 -0.47
CA HIS A 60 3.54 6.85 -1.00
C HIS A 60 2.20 6.59 -1.68
N ARG A 61 1.16 7.30 -1.24
CA ARG A 61 -0.15 7.19 -1.87
C ARG A 61 -0.08 7.65 -3.32
N VAL A 62 -0.57 6.81 -4.22
CA VAL A 62 -0.71 7.12 -5.65
C VAL A 62 -2.19 7.37 -5.94
N GLN A 63 -2.49 8.47 -6.61
CA GLN A 63 -3.83 8.72 -7.16
C GLN A 63 -3.99 7.86 -8.43
N ASP A 64 -5.20 7.38 -8.71
CA ASP A 64 -5.50 6.53 -9.88
C ASP A 64 -5.41 7.28 -11.24
N ASP A 65 -4.67 8.39 -11.30
CA ASP A 65 -4.52 9.19 -12.50
C ASP A 65 -3.22 8.85 -13.23
N GLU A 66 -3.43 8.10 -14.30
CA GLU A 66 -2.79 8.23 -15.60
C GLU A 66 -1.40 7.62 -15.82
N ALA A 67 -1.33 6.86 -16.91
CA ALA A 67 -0.10 6.56 -17.62
C ALA A 67 0.73 7.83 -17.81
N GLN A 68 1.89 7.92 -17.17
CA GLN A 68 2.99 8.77 -17.63
C GLN A 68 4.29 8.37 -16.93
N GLY A 69 5.19 7.79 -17.73
CA GLY A 69 6.49 7.23 -17.37
C GLY A 69 6.86 6.14 -18.34
#